data_AF-G5ANH6-F1
#
_entry.id   AF-G5ANH6-F1
#
_cell.length_a   1.000
_cell.length_b   1.000
_cell.length_c   1.000
_cell.angle_alpha   90.00
_cell.angle_beta   90.00
_cell.angle_gamma   90.00
#
_symmetry.space_group_name_H-M   'P 1'
#
loop_
_entity.id
_entity.type
_entity.pdbx_description
1 polymer ?
#
loop_
_entity_poly.entity_id
_entity_poly.type
_entity_poly.pdbx_seq_one_letter_code
_entity_poly.pdbx_strand_id
1 'polypeptide(L)'
;MNSKHQCMDLNDGHFIPVLGFGTATPVEVPKSKAGEATKLAIDAGFCHIDCAYLYQNEEEVGQAIWSKIADGTVKREDIVYTSKPGEEIFPMDEDGKLVFDTVDLCTTWKAMEKCKDAGFAKSIGVSNFNSRQLEMILNKPGLKYKPVCNQHGVVVLVKSFNEKHIKENVQVFDFQLTSEDMTILDGLNRNIRYSVASLVELCRVVLQVPATLPLKIVQVLMGDEDDSNLPSTVVWWFGVLCVFVVWNQVAVQRSGEGGCPVDCCWGTG
;
A
#
# COMPACT_ATOMS: atom_id res chain seq x y z
N MET A 1 -21.18 3.78 -14.85
CA MET A 1 -19.80 3.53 -14.34
C MET A 1 -19.42 2.13 -14.75
N ASN A 2 -18.24 1.92 -15.31
CA ASN A 2 -17.75 0.58 -15.66
C ASN A 2 -17.60 -0.20 -14.33
N SER A 3 -18.38 -1.27 -14.13
CA SER A 3 -18.50 -1.99 -12.84
C SER A 3 -17.21 -2.64 -12.37
N LYS A 4 -16.20 -2.73 -13.24
CA LYS A 4 -14.92 -3.41 -12.98
C LYS A 4 -13.98 -2.68 -12.01
N HIS A 5 -14.24 -1.41 -11.71
CA HIS A 5 -13.36 -0.61 -10.85
C HIS A 5 -14.19 0.00 -9.73
N GLN A 6 -14.46 -0.78 -8.69
CA GLN A 6 -14.89 -0.23 -7.42
C GLN A 6 -13.70 0.53 -6.82
N CYS A 7 -13.91 1.81 -6.53
CA CYS A 7 -12.92 2.69 -5.92
C CYS A 7 -13.43 3.15 -4.56
N MET A 8 -12.50 3.50 -3.69
CA MET A 8 -12.78 4.08 -2.39
C MET A 8 -12.07 5.43 -2.27
N ASP A 9 -12.74 6.38 -1.62
CA ASP A 9 -12.18 7.70 -1.36
C ASP A 9 -11.08 7.65 -0.29
N LEU A 10 -9.99 8.35 -0.55
CA LEU A 10 -8.94 8.62 0.42
C LEU A 10 -9.21 9.95 1.12
N ASN A 11 -8.69 10.10 2.34
CA ASN A 11 -8.84 11.31 3.16
C ASN A 11 -8.11 12.56 2.61
N ASP A 12 -7.44 12.45 1.46
CA ASP A 12 -6.73 13.53 0.78
C ASP A 12 -7.36 13.92 -0.57
N GLY A 13 -8.57 13.43 -0.84
CA GLY A 13 -9.36 13.77 -2.04
C GLY A 13 -9.04 12.92 -3.27
N HIS A 14 -8.10 11.98 -3.18
CA HIS A 14 -7.87 10.98 -4.22
C HIS A 14 -8.75 9.74 -4.01
N PHE A 15 -8.73 8.84 -4.98
CA PHE A 15 -9.41 7.54 -4.92
C PHE A 15 -8.41 6.40 -5.12
N ILE A 16 -8.73 5.23 -4.58
CA ILE A 16 -7.96 4.00 -4.75
C ILE A 16 -8.87 2.85 -5.19
N PRO A 17 -8.51 2.06 -6.21
CA PRO A 17 -9.24 0.84 -6.53
C PRO A 17 -9.19 -0.15 -5.36
N VAL A 18 -10.35 -0.69 -4.99
CA VAL A 18 -10.51 -1.54 -3.80
C VAL A 18 -9.86 -2.91 -3.94
N LEU A 19 -9.51 -3.31 -5.17
CA LEU A 19 -8.76 -4.53 -5.46
C LEU A 19 -7.45 -4.16 -6.16
N GLY A 20 -6.32 -4.50 -5.53
CA GLY A 20 -4.99 -4.31 -6.06
C GLY A 20 -4.26 -5.61 -6.36
N PHE A 21 -3.32 -5.55 -7.30
CA PHE A 21 -2.45 -6.65 -7.68
C PHE A 21 -1.08 -6.49 -7.04
N GLY A 22 -0.71 -7.42 -6.14
CA GLY A 22 0.60 -7.43 -5.49
C GLY A 22 1.68 -8.06 -6.36
N THR A 23 2.88 -7.50 -6.34
CA THR A 23 4.01 -7.95 -7.19
C THR A 23 5.10 -8.69 -6.41
N ALA A 24 4.94 -8.90 -5.11
CA ALA A 24 5.89 -9.64 -4.29
C ALA A 24 6.17 -11.04 -4.87
N THR A 25 7.45 -11.34 -5.05
CA THR A 25 7.92 -12.55 -5.74
C THR A 25 8.82 -13.35 -4.80
N PRO A 26 8.55 -14.66 -4.59
CA PRO A 26 9.44 -15.54 -3.84
C PRO A 26 10.87 -15.50 -4.38
N VAL A 27 11.86 -15.76 -3.52
CA VAL A 27 13.28 -15.64 -3.87
C VAL A 27 13.66 -16.58 -5.03
N GLU A 28 13.00 -17.74 -5.11
CA GLU A 28 13.26 -18.79 -6.09
C GLU A 28 12.63 -18.50 -7.46
N VAL A 29 11.76 -17.49 -7.56
CA VAL A 29 11.04 -17.18 -8.78
C VAL A 29 11.73 -16.01 -9.51
N PRO A 30 12.04 -16.13 -10.81
CA PRO A 30 12.62 -15.04 -11.58
C PRO A 30 11.76 -13.77 -11.53
N LYS A 31 12.41 -12.61 -11.37
CA LYS A 31 11.72 -11.31 -11.27
C LYS A 31 10.93 -10.95 -12.53
N SER A 32 11.32 -11.47 -13.70
CA SER A 32 10.55 -11.37 -14.95
C SER A 32 9.12 -11.90 -14.84
N LYS A 33 8.86 -12.89 -13.95
CA LYS A 33 7.51 -13.39 -13.70
C LYS A 33 6.60 -12.36 -13.04
N ALA A 34 7.15 -11.41 -12.28
CA ALA A 34 6.37 -10.29 -11.78
C ALA A 34 5.90 -9.38 -12.93
N GLY A 35 6.78 -9.10 -13.89
CA GLY A 35 6.44 -8.34 -15.10
C GLY A 35 5.38 -9.05 -15.95
N GLU A 36 5.57 -10.34 -16.24
CA GLU A 36 4.58 -11.15 -16.99
C GLU A 36 3.20 -11.14 -16.31
N ALA A 37 3.16 -11.39 -15.00
CA ALA A 37 1.90 -11.42 -14.27
C ALA A 37 1.24 -10.04 -14.13
N THR A 38 2.03 -8.97 -14.07
CA THR A 38 1.52 -7.60 -14.09
C THR A 38 0.81 -7.30 -15.41
N LYS A 39 1.38 -7.72 -16.56
CA LYS A 39 0.70 -7.57 -17.87
C LYS A 39 -0.65 -8.29 -17.88
N LEU A 40 -0.67 -9.53 -17.40
CA LEU A 40 -1.90 -10.33 -17.31
C LEU A 40 -2.94 -9.71 -16.37
N ALA A 41 -2.48 -9.11 -15.26
CA ALA A 41 -3.36 -8.40 -14.33
C ALA A 41 -4.00 -7.18 -14.99
N ILE A 42 -3.22 -6.36 -15.70
CA ILE A 42 -3.75 -5.20 -16.44
C ILE A 42 -4.75 -5.67 -17.51
N ASP A 43 -4.43 -6.73 -18.26
CA ASP A 43 -5.34 -7.31 -19.25
C ASP A 43 -6.65 -7.83 -18.63
N ALA A 44 -6.60 -8.31 -17.38
CA ALA A 44 -7.77 -8.74 -16.64
C ALA A 44 -8.62 -7.59 -16.07
N GLY A 45 -8.07 -6.36 -16.04
CA GLY A 45 -8.74 -5.17 -15.51
C GLY A 45 -8.24 -4.67 -14.15
N PHE A 46 -7.07 -5.12 -13.69
CA PHE A 46 -6.45 -4.50 -12.52
C PHE A 46 -5.90 -3.12 -12.88
N CYS A 47 -6.31 -2.12 -12.11
CA CYS A 47 -5.84 -0.74 -12.20
C CYS A 47 -5.04 -0.29 -10.97
N HIS A 48 -4.94 -1.10 -9.92
CA HIS A 48 -4.10 -0.84 -8.75
C HIS A 48 -2.99 -1.88 -8.68
N ILE A 49 -1.73 -1.43 -8.75
CA ILE A 49 -0.53 -2.27 -8.69
C ILE A 49 0.24 -1.94 -7.40
N ASP A 50 0.42 -2.93 -6.52
CA ASP A 50 1.21 -2.83 -5.29
C ASP A 50 2.61 -3.41 -5.47
N CYS A 51 3.61 -2.56 -5.28
CA CYS A 51 5.03 -2.88 -5.34
C CYS A 51 5.77 -2.34 -4.11
N ALA A 52 7.06 -2.61 -4.04
CA ALA A 52 7.96 -2.10 -3.02
C ALA A 52 9.40 -2.22 -3.51
N TYR A 53 10.27 -1.31 -3.06
CA TYR A 53 11.72 -1.43 -3.28
C TYR A 53 12.25 -2.80 -2.82
N LEU A 54 11.78 -3.28 -1.66
CA LEU A 54 12.16 -4.57 -1.09
C LEU A 54 11.95 -5.75 -2.06
N TYR A 55 10.96 -5.67 -2.95
CA TYR A 55 10.63 -6.78 -3.84
C TYR A 55 11.68 -6.96 -4.95
N GLN A 56 12.52 -5.94 -5.18
CA GLN A 56 13.60 -5.96 -6.17
C GLN A 56 13.10 -6.36 -7.57
N ASN A 57 11.94 -5.83 -7.95
CA ASN A 57 11.30 -6.08 -9.25
C ASN A 57 10.55 -4.86 -9.81
N GLU A 58 10.87 -3.66 -9.31
CA GLU A 58 10.24 -2.41 -9.76
C GLU A 58 10.52 -2.14 -11.25
N GLU A 59 11.68 -2.57 -11.74
CA GLU A 59 12.06 -2.44 -13.15
C GLU A 59 11.14 -3.28 -14.06
N GLU A 60 10.96 -4.57 -13.76
CA GLU A 60 10.12 -5.47 -14.56
C GLU A 60 8.64 -5.08 -14.49
N VAL A 61 8.18 -4.62 -13.32
CA VAL A 61 6.81 -4.11 -13.14
C VAL A 61 6.60 -2.81 -13.91
N GLY A 62 7.57 -1.90 -13.86
CA GLY A 62 7.54 -0.64 -14.62
C GLY A 62 7.53 -0.86 -16.13
N GLN A 63 8.39 -1.75 -16.64
CA GLN A 63 8.39 -2.15 -18.06
C GLN A 63 7.06 -2.78 -18.48
N ALA A 64 6.44 -3.58 -17.61
CA ALA A 64 5.13 -4.18 -17.87
C ALA A 64 4.03 -3.11 -18.04
N ILE A 65 3.95 -2.18 -17.09
CA ILE A 65 3.00 -1.06 -17.13
C ILE A 65 3.22 -0.23 -18.39
N TRP A 66 4.48 0.15 -18.68
CA TRP A 66 4.80 0.91 -19.88
C TRP A 66 4.41 0.22 -21.17
N SER A 67 4.63 -1.08 -21.28
CA SER A 67 4.22 -1.81 -22.49
C SER A 67 2.71 -1.75 -22.70
N LYS A 68 1.91 -1.76 -21.62
CA LYS A 68 0.44 -1.65 -21.66
C LYS A 68 -0.07 -0.22 -21.89
N ILE A 69 0.75 0.77 -21.57
CA ILE A 69 0.50 2.15 -21.98
C ILE A 69 0.82 2.32 -23.47
N ALA A 70 1.97 1.80 -23.91
CA ALA A 70 2.44 1.92 -25.29
C ALA A 70 1.54 1.19 -26.30
N ASP A 71 0.98 0.03 -25.94
CA ASP A 71 0.04 -0.70 -26.79
C ASP A 71 -1.41 -0.18 -26.71
N GLY A 72 -1.66 0.82 -25.86
CA GLY A 72 -2.96 1.47 -25.70
C GLY A 72 -3.97 0.69 -24.85
N THR A 73 -3.56 -0.38 -24.17
CA THR A 73 -4.46 -1.13 -23.26
C THR A 73 -4.97 -0.26 -22.11
N VAL A 74 -4.11 0.58 -21.55
CA VAL A 74 -4.44 1.53 -20.47
C VAL A 74 -3.72 2.86 -20.69
N LYS A 75 -4.20 3.93 -20.07
CA LYS A 75 -3.44 5.18 -19.93
C LYS A 75 -2.75 5.24 -18.59
N ARG A 76 -1.79 6.15 -18.43
CA ARG A 76 -1.08 6.31 -17.15
C ARG A 76 -2.06 6.68 -16.02
N GLU A 77 -3.03 7.55 -16.31
CA GLU A 77 -4.06 7.98 -15.36
C GLU A 77 -5.02 6.87 -14.92
N ASP A 78 -5.09 5.77 -15.69
CA ASP A 78 -5.90 4.60 -15.32
C ASP A 78 -5.19 3.72 -14.28
N ILE A 79 -3.90 3.91 -14.03
CA ILE A 79 -3.09 3.09 -13.12
C ILE A 79 -2.80 3.84 -11.81
N VAL A 80 -3.21 3.23 -10.69
CA VAL A 80 -2.71 3.56 -9.35
C VAL A 80 -1.51 2.65 -9.06
N TYR A 81 -0.34 3.25 -8.99
CA TYR A 81 0.89 2.54 -8.64
C TYR A 81 1.28 2.86 -7.20
N THR A 82 1.51 1.81 -6.42
CA THR A 82 1.90 1.90 -5.02
C THR A 82 3.33 1.38 -4.86
N SER A 83 4.21 2.16 -4.24
CA SER A 83 5.55 1.69 -3.84
C SER A 83 5.85 2.02 -2.37
N LYS A 84 6.87 1.36 -1.84
CA LYS A 84 7.34 1.46 -0.46
C LYS A 84 8.84 1.79 -0.57
N PRO A 85 9.29 2.96 -0.09
CA PRO A 85 10.67 3.38 -0.22
C PRO A 85 11.56 2.41 0.56
N GLY A 86 12.82 2.23 0.13
CA GLY A 86 13.81 1.43 0.84
C GLY A 86 15.22 1.55 0.27
N GLU A 87 16.22 1.14 1.05
CA GLU A 87 17.62 1.06 0.62
C GLU A 87 18.21 -0.34 0.82
N GLU A 88 17.91 -0.98 1.96
CA GLU A 88 18.38 -2.32 2.30
C GLU A 88 17.24 -3.25 2.73
N ILE A 89 17.35 -4.54 2.36
CA ILE A 89 16.32 -5.56 2.66
C ILE A 89 16.22 -5.79 4.16
N PHE A 90 17.38 -5.83 4.83
CA PHE A 90 17.57 -6.01 6.26
C PHE A 90 18.92 -5.37 6.61
N PRO A 91 18.97 -4.13 7.11
CA PRO A 91 20.24 -3.54 7.51
C PRO A 91 20.84 -4.37 8.64
N MET A 92 22.09 -4.79 8.48
CA MET A 92 22.81 -5.62 9.45
C MET A 92 24.07 -4.90 9.93
N ASP A 93 24.42 -5.06 11.20
CA ASP A 93 25.68 -4.57 11.74
C ASP A 93 26.83 -5.51 11.36
N GLU A 94 28.05 -5.15 11.78
CA GLU A 94 29.26 -5.95 11.52
C GLU A 94 29.18 -7.39 12.08
N ASP A 95 28.28 -7.64 13.05
CA ASP A 95 28.03 -8.94 13.66
C ASP A 95 26.90 -9.73 12.97
N GLY A 96 26.32 -9.20 11.89
CA GLY A 96 25.20 -9.82 11.17
C GLY A 96 23.86 -9.73 11.91
N LYS A 97 23.74 -8.85 12.90
CA LYS A 97 22.46 -8.59 13.59
C LYS A 97 21.71 -7.46 12.91
N LEU A 98 20.40 -7.56 12.89
CA LEU A 98 19.53 -6.50 12.39
C LEU A 98 19.80 -5.18 13.12
N VAL A 99 20.16 -4.15 12.35
CA VAL A 99 20.23 -2.77 12.81
C VAL A 99 18.81 -2.22 12.81
N PHE A 100 18.32 -1.89 14.00
CA PHE A 100 17.06 -1.19 14.15
C PHE A 100 17.28 0.30 13.92
N ASP A 101 16.48 0.90 13.05
CA ASP A 101 16.55 2.35 12.87
C ASP A 101 15.97 3.04 14.12
N THR A 102 16.68 4.06 14.58
CA THR A 102 16.31 4.91 15.73
C THR A 102 15.67 6.22 15.27
N VAL A 103 15.50 6.42 13.96
CA VAL A 103 14.87 7.60 13.40
C VAL A 103 13.42 7.69 13.89
N ASP A 104 13.12 8.84 14.49
CA ASP A 104 11.80 9.18 14.96
C ASP A 104 10.77 9.19 13.82
N LEU A 105 9.61 8.55 14.04
CA LEU A 105 8.53 8.44 13.05
C LEU A 105 8.07 9.80 12.54
N CYS A 106 8.07 10.84 13.39
CA CYS A 106 7.67 12.18 12.97
C CYS A 106 8.70 12.80 12.00
N THR A 107 9.98 12.49 12.18
CA THR A 107 11.06 12.90 11.28
C THR A 107 10.90 12.26 9.90
N THR A 108 10.65 10.96 9.85
CA THR A 108 10.35 10.26 8.59
C THR A 108 9.09 10.80 7.94
N TRP A 109 8.02 11.00 8.71
CA TRP A 109 6.77 11.53 8.17
C TRP A 109 6.97 12.92 7.56
N LYS A 110 7.82 13.76 8.16
CA LYS A 110 8.20 15.06 7.59
C LYS A 110 8.92 14.93 6.24
N ALA A 111 9.71 13.88 6.03
CA ALA A 111 10.31 13.60 4.72
C ALA A 111 9.24 13.17 3.70
N MET A 112 8.29 12.31 4.10
CA MET A 112 7.16 11.90 3.26
C MET A 112 6.28 13.11 2.86
N GLU A 113 6.03 14.04 3.79
CA GLU A 113 5.31 15.29 3.51
C GLU A 113 6.04 16.13 2.44
N LYS A 114 7.38 16.20 2.50
CA LYS A 114 8.18 16.88 1.46
C LYS A 114 8.12 16.17 0.11
N CYS A 115 8.10 14.83 0.08
CA CYS A 115 7.92 14.07 -1.16
C CYS A 115 6.57 14.37 -1.81
N LYS A 116 5.51 14.49 -1.01
CA LYS A 116 4.18 14.90 -1.49
C LYS A 116 4.20 16.34 -2.01
N ASP A 117 4.81 17.26 -1.27
CA ASP A 117 4.95 18.66 -1.68
C ASP A 117 5.72 18.83 -3.00
N ALA A 118 6.75 18.02 -3.21
CA ALA A 118 7.55 18.01 -4.44
C ALA A 118 6.86 17.31 -5.63
N GLY A 119 5.67 16.74 -5.44
CA GLY A 119 4.95 16.03 -6.49
C GLY A 119 5.43 14.61 -6.77
N PHE A 120 6.38 14.08 -5.99
CA PHE A 120 6.84 12.68 -6.12
C PHE A 120 5.78 11.66 -5.67
N ALA A 121 4.79 12.12 -4.91
CA ALA A 121 3.69 11.31 -4.39
C ALA A 121 2.38 12.10 -4.46
N LYS A 122 1.30 11.49 -4.95
CA LYS A 122 -0.04 12.10 -4.81
C LYS A 122 -0.61 11.88 -3.41
N SER A 123 -0.36 10.69 -2.87
CA SER A 123 -0.83 10.26 -1.56
C SER A 123 0.31 9.59 -0.78
N ILE A 124 0.32 9.76 0.54
CA ILE A 124 1.32 9.17 1.44
C ILE A 124 0.61 8.43 2.57
N GLY A 125 1.10 7.23 2.93
CA GLY A 125 0.50 6.36 3.92
C GLY A 125 1.53 5.58 4.75
N VAL A 126 1.06 4.70 5.63
CA VAL A 126 1.90 3.83 6.47
C VAL A 126 1.47 2.36 6.40
N SER A 127 2.43 1.44 6.47
CA SER A 127 2.20 -0.01 6.44
C SER A 127 2.74 -0.69 7.70
N ASN A 128 1.98 -1.65 8.24
CA ASN A 128 2.29 -2.38 9.49
C ASN A 128 2.36 -1.50 10.75
N PHE A 129 1.61 -0.41 10.80
CA PHE A 129 1.55 0.44 11.99
C PHE A 129 0.49 -0.06 12.98
N ASN A 130 0.82 -0.04 14.26
CA ASN A 130 -0.18 -0.18 15.32
C ASN A 130 -0.81 1.18 15.69
N SER A 131 -1.85 1.16 16.53
CA SER A 131 -2.59 2.36 16.92
C SER A 131 -1.70 3.43 17.57
N ARG A 132 -0.77 3.02 18.43
CA ARG A 132 0.16 3.96 19.09
C ARG A 132 1.07 4.67 18.10
N GLN A 133 1.60 3.94 17.10
CA GLN A 133 2.46 4.55 16.07
C GLN A 133 1.66 5.50 15.16
N LEU A 134 0.41 5.16 14.85
CA LEU A 134 -0.50 6.07 14.13
C LEU A 134 -0.77 7.33 14.95
N GLU A 135 -1.07 7.19 16.23
CA GLU A 135 -1.27 8.33 17.15
C GLU A 135 -0.04 9.23 17.22
N MET A 136 1.18 8.67 17.21
CA MET A 136 2.40 9.47 17.16
C MET A 136 2.46 10.38 15.94
N ILE A 137 2.13 9.87 14.75
CA ILE A 137 2.08 10.68 13.53
C ILE A 137 0.92 11.67 13.57
N LEU A 138 -0.27 11.24 13.98
CA LEU A 138 -1.46 12.09 14.04
C LEU A 138 -1.31 13.26 15.02
N ASN A 139 -0.52 13.09 16.08
CA ASN A 139 -0.22 14.11 17.08
C ASN A 139 1.09 14.87 16.79
N LYS A 140 1.75 14.62 15.66
CA LYS A 140 2.98 15.32 15.26
C LYS A 140 2.74 16.84 15.20
N PRO A 141 3.55 17.67 15.87
CA PRO A 141 3.45 19.12 15.76
C PRO A 141 3.63 19.59 14.30
N GLY A 142 2.68 20.38 13.82
CA GLY A 142 2.69 20.88 12.44
C GLY A 142 2.48 19.78 11.39
N LEU A 143 1.72 18.72 11.70
CA LEU A 143 1.27 17.73 10.73
C LEU A 143 0.54 18.43 9.56
N LYS A 144 1.05 18.26 8.35
CA LYS A 144 0.49 18.84 7.12
C LYS A 144 -0.44 17.86 6.42
N TYR A 145 -0.03 16.60 6.34
CA TYR A 145 -0.80 15.53 5.69
C TYR A 145 -0.98 14.37 6.64
N LYS A 146 -2.23 13.98 6.89
CA LYS A 146 -2.54 12.73 7.61
C LYS A 146 -2.17 11.55 6.71
N PRO A 147 -1.72 10.40 7.28
CA PRO A 147 -1.60 9.18 6.50
C PRO A 147 -2.92 8.86 5.82
N VAL A 148 -2.87 8.51 4.53
CA VAL A 148 -4.07 8.00 3.85
C VAL A 148 -4.47 6.69 4.51
N CYS A 149 -5.74 6.63 4.92
CA CYS A 149 -6.32 5.45 5.54
C CYS A 149 -7.63 5.13 4.85
N ASN A 150 -7.93 3.83 4.79
CA ASN A 150 -9.16 3.35 4.24
C ASN A 150 -10.23 3.38 5.35
N GLN A 151 -10.78 4.56 5.64
CA GLN A 151 -11.66 4.76 6.81
C GLN A 151 -13.04 4.09 6.66
N HIS A 152 -13.40 3.67 5.44
CA HIS A 152 -14.75 3.16 5.09
C HIS A 152 -14.74 1.79 4.41
N GLY A 153 -13.63 1.04 4.47
CA GLY A 153 -13.52 -0.26 3.82
C GLY A 153 -12.11 -0.81 3.81
N VAL A 154 -11.95 -2.03 3.30
CA VAL A 154 -10.64 -2.67 3.13
C VAL A 154 -10.29 -2.71 1.64
N VAL A 155 -9.11 -2.22 1.29
CA VAL A 155 -8.51 -2.46 -0.02
C VAL A 155 -7.79 -3.79 0.04
N VAL A 156 -8.17 -4.72 -0.83
CA VAL A 156 -7.65 -6.09 -0.87
C VAL A 156 -6.52 -6.16 -1.88
N LEU A 157 -5.36 -6.70 -1.47
CA LEU A 157 -4.25 -6.99 -2.36
C LEU A 157 -4.21 -8.49 -2.63
N VAL A 158 -4.35 -8.88 -3.89
CA VAL A 158 -4.23 -10.27 -4.33
C VAL A 158 -2.99 -10.44 -5.18
N LYS A 159 -2.38 -11.62 -5.13
CA LYS A 159 -1.20 -11.93 -5.92
C LYS A 159 -1.32 -13.33 -6.51
N SER A 160 -1.01 -13.47 -7.80
CA SER A 160 -0.98 -14.76 -8.49
C SER A 160 -0.02 -14.70 -9.68
N PHE A 161 0.61 -15.82 -10.01
CA PHE A 161 1.31 -16.01 -11.30
C PHE A 161 0.49 -16.84 -12.28
N ASN A 162 -0.68 -17.35 -11.85
CA ASN A 162 -1.57 -18.15 -12.67
C ASN A 162 -2.63 -17.26 -13.31
N GLU A 163 -2.63 -17.19 -14.65
CA GLU A 163 -3.54 -16.36 -15.44
C GLU A 163 -5.03 -16.60 -15.12
N LYS A 164 -5.43 -17.86 -14.93
CA LYS A 164 -6.82 -18.21 -14.61
C LYS A 164 -7.23 -17.57 -13.28
N HIS A 165 -6.40 -17.73 -12.24
CA HIS A 165 -6.68 -17.13 -10.93
C HIS A 165 -6.68 -15.59 -10.99
N ILE A 166 -5.81 -14.99 -11.81
CA ILE A 166 -5.79 -13.53 -12.01
C ILE A 166 -7.14 -13.05 -12.56
N LYS A 167 -7.67 -13.73 -13.59
CA LYS A 167 -8.97 -13.40 -14.18
C LYS A 167 -10.13 -13.64 -13.21
N GLU A 168 -10.10 -14.73 -12.46
CA GLU A 168 -11.13 -15.06 -11.47
C GLU A 168 -11.16 -14.06 -10.29
N ASN A 169 -10.00 -13.55 -9.85
CA ASN A 169 -9.94 -12.58 -8.75
C ASN A 169 -10.69 -11.28 -9.05
N VAL A 170 -10.73 -10.84 -10.31
CA VAL A 170 -11.46 -9.61 -10.71
C VAL A 170 -12.98 -9.80 -10.63
N GLN A 171 -13.45 -11.04 -10.69
CA GLN A 171 -14.88 -11.39 -10.61
C GLN A 171 -15.43 -11.36 -9.18
N VAL A 172 -14.63 -10.94 -8.19
CA VAL A 172 -15.07 -10.81 -6.79
C VAL A 172 -16.26 -9.86 -6.62
N PHE A 173 -16.50 -8.97 -7.61
CA PHE A 173 -17.62 -8.04 -7.61
C PHE A 173 -18.90 -8.60 -8.24
N ASP A 174 -18.87 -9.81 -8.79
CA ASP A 174 -20.01 -10.42 -9.49
C ASP A 174 -20.99 -11.14 -8.55
N PHE A 175 -20.69 -11.17 -7.25
CA PHE A 175 -21.55 -11.77 -6.24
C PHE A 175 -21.54 -10.97 -4.93
N GLN A 176 -22.50 -11.26 -4.06
CA GLN A 176 -22.58 -10.72 -2.72
C GLN A 176 -22.88 -11.85 -1.74
N LEU A 177 -22.12 -11.90 -0.65
CA LEU A 177 -22.36 -12.86 0.44
C LEU A 177 -23.58 -12.44 1.25
N THR A 178 -24.30 -13.43 1.78
CA THR A 178 -25.43 -13.17 2.69
C THR A 178 -24.92 -12.73 4.07
N SER A 179 -25.76 -12.09 4.87
CA SER A 179 -25.41 -11.75 6.26
C SER A 179 -25.11 -12.98 7.12
N GLU A 180 -25.70 -14.13 6.79
CA GLU A 180 -25.42 -15.41 7.46
C GLU A 180 -24.00 -15.90 7.11
N ASP A 181 -23.64 -15.91 5.82
CA ASP A 181 -22.29 -16.28 5.38
C ASP A 181 -21.22 -15.36 6.00
N MET A 182 -21.49 -14.05 6.04
CA MET A 182 -20.59 -13.08 6.67
C MET A 182 -20.40 -13.37 8.17
N THR A 183 -21.47 -13.75 8.88
CA THR A 183 -21.39 -14.12 10.31
C THR A 183 -20.53 -15.37 10.53
N ILE A 184 -20.64 -16.37 9.64
CA ILE A 184 -19.81 -17.58 9.68
C ILE A 184 -18.33 -17.21 9.51
N LEU A 185 -18.03 -16.38 8.52
CA LEU A 185 -16.66 -15.94 8.23
C LEU A 185 -16.07 -15.09 9.36
N ASP A 186 -16.87 -14.22 9.99
CA ASP A 186 -16.48 -13.49 11.19
C ASP A 186 -16.06 -14.43 12.34
N GLY A 187 -16.78 -15.54 12.46
CA GLY A 187 -16.49 -16.61 13.42
C GLY A 187 -15.18 -17.37 13.16
N LEU A 188 -14.52 -17.18 12.01
CA LEU A 188 -13.22 -17.79 11.70
C LEU A 188 -12.02 -17.02 12.26
N ASN A 189 -12.20 -15.79 12.75
CA ASN A 189 -11.09 -15.02 13.31
C ASN A 189 -10.43 -15.77 14.48
N ARG A 190 -9.12 -15.97 14.39
CA ARG A 190 -8.28 -16.59 15.44
C ARG A 190 -7.15 -15.68 15.91
N ASN A 191 -7.13 -14.43 15.45
CA ASN A 191 -6.02 -13.49 15.70
C ASN A 191 -4.64 -14.09 15.33
N ILE A 192 -4.60 -14.92 14.28
CA ILE A 192 -3.37 -15.54 13.76
C ILE A 192 -2.72 -14.59 12.78
N ARG A 193 -1.41 -14.35 12.94
CA ARG A 193 -0.60 -13.55 12.02
C ARG A 193 0.30 -14.48 11.21
N TYR A 194 0.07 -14.57 9.91
CA TYR A 194 0.91 -15.34 8.99
C TYR A 194 2.23 -14.64 8.69
N SER A 195 2.18 -13.32 8.51
CA SER A 195 3.37 -12.48 8.49
C SER A 195 3.65 -12.03 9.93
N VAL A 196 4.25 -12.93 10.69
CA VAL A 196 5.02 -12.55 11.87
C VAL A 196 6.39 -12.13 11.36
N ALA A 197 6.50 -10.88 10.95
CA ALA A 197 7.71 -10.18 11.36
C ALA A 197 7.78 -10.38 12.86
N SER A 198 8.87 -10.94 13.40
CA SER A 198 8.99 -11.01 14.85
C SER A 198 8.70 -9.59 15.36
N LEU A 199 7.75 -9.46 16.29
CA LEU A 199 6.91 -8.28 16.52
C LEU A 199 7.67 -7.03 17.06
N VAL A 200 8.99 -7.01 16.92
CA VAL A 200 9.90 -5.92 17.25
C VAL A 200 10.71 -5.44 16.03
N GLU A 201 10.83 -6.25 14.97
CA GLU A 201 11.89 -6.10 13.96
C GLU A 201 11.49 -5.27 12.71
N LEU A 202 10.31 -5.46 12.12
CA LEU A 202 9.91 -4.69 10.91
C LEU A 202 9.37 -3.29 11.20
N CYS A 203 8.74 -3.08 12.37
CA CYS A 203 8.18 -1.78 12.75
C CYS A 203 9.24 -0.70 13.01
N ARG A 204 10.52 -1.11 13.08
CA ARG A 204 11.68 -0.27 13.39
C ARG A 204 12.65 -0.11 12.22
N VAL A 205 12.37 -0.71 11.06
CA VAL A 205 13.10 -0.40 9.84
C VAL A 205 12.44 0.84 9.25
N VAL A 206 12.88 1.99 9.75
CA VAL A 206 12.70 3.24 9.02
C VAL A 206 13.71 3.20 7.89
N LEU A 207 13.22 3.35 6.67
CA LEU A 207 14.09 3.48 5.52
C LEU A 207 14.45 4.95 5.48
N GLN A 208 15.74 5.26 5.63
CA GLN A 208 16.23 6.61 5.37
C GLN A 208 15.81 6.96 3.95
N VAL A 209 14.92 7.95 3.81
CA VAL A 209 14.62 8.54 2.51
C VAL A 209 15.58 9.72 2.37
N PRO A 210 16.77 9.56 1.76
CA PRO A 210 17.62 10.70 1.48
C PRO A 210 16.82 11.72 0.66
N ALA A 211 17.11 13.00 0.89
CA ALA A 211 16.54 14.11 0.12
C ALA A 211 16.84 14.03 -1.39
N THR A 212 17.70 13.09 -1.80
CA THR A 212 18.23 12.88 -3.14
C THR A 212 18.02 11.45 -3.64
N LEU A 213 17.02 10.71 -3.12
CA LEU A 213 16.76 9.32 -3.54
C LEU A 213 16.85 9.21 -5.07
N PRO A 214 17.85 8.52 -5.64
CA PRO A 214 17.95 8.35 -7.08
C PRO A 214 16.85 7.36 -7.46
N LEU A 215 15.70 7.91 -7.81
CA LEU A 215 14.49 7.16 -8.11
C LEU A 215 14.67 6.41 -9.45
N LYS A 216 15.33 5.25 -9.43
CA LYS A 216 15.30 4.30 -10.56
C LYS A 216 13.86 4.01 -10.98
N ILE A 217 12.94 3.97 -10.02
CA ILE A 217 11.50 3.80 -10.24
C ILE A 217 10.87 4.96 -11.03
N VAL A 218 11.35 6.18 -10.85
CA VAL A 218 10.89 7.36 -11.59
C VAL A 218 11.51 7.36 -12.98
N GLN A 219 12.79 7.02 -13.15
CA GLN A 219 13.37 6.87 -14.49
C GLN A 219 12.68 5.76 -15.30
N VAL A 220 12.44 4.59 -14.69
CA VAL A 220 11.73 3.49 -15.35
C VAL A 220 10.29 3.86 -15.67
N LEU A 221 9.58 4.59 -14.80
CA LEU A 221 8.19 5.04 -15.03
C LEU A 221 8.06 6.34 -15.84
N MET A 222 9.14 7.04 -16.14
CA MET A 222 9.14 8.30 -16.91
C MET A 222 9.60 8.11 -18.36
N GLY A 223 10.39 7.07 -18.66
CA GLY A 223 11.05 6.99 -19.98
C GLY A 223 12.09 8.11 -20.13
N ASP A 224 13.04 7.94 -21.04
CA ASP A 224 14.17 8.87 -21.19
C ASP A 224 13.81 10.26 -21.79
N GLU A 225 12.53 10.61 -21.93
CA GLU A 225 12.12 11.87 -22.57
C GLU A 225 11.20 12.75 -21.68
N ASP A 226 11.73 13.95 -21.38
CA ASP A 226 11.07 15.20 -20.97
C ASP A 226 10.59 15.33 -19.49
N ASP A 227 11.39 16.08 -18.71
CA ASP A 227 11.16 16.49 -17.31
C ASP A 227 9.91 17.39 -17.09
N SER A 228 9.21 17.80 -18.16
CA SER A 228 8.09 18.74 -18.09
C SER A 228 6.71 18.11 -17.79
N ASN A 229 6.61 16.78 -17.73
CA ASN A 229 5.38 16.03 -17.41
C ASN A 229 5.64 15.00 -16.30
N LEU A 230 5.82 15.47 -15.06
CA LEU A 230 5.87 14.62 -13.87
C LEU A 230 4.62 13.69 -13.81
N PRO A 231 4.75 12.35 -13.90
CA PRO A 231 3.60 11.47 -14.10
C PRO A 231 2.72 11.25 -12.86
N SER A 232 1.47 10.95 -13.15
CA SER A 232 0.34 10.81 -12.23
C SER A 232 0.40 9.55 -11.36
N THR A 233 0.38 9.70 -10.03
CA THR A 233 -0.08 8.66 -9.06
C THR A 233 0.96 7.60 -8.68
N VAL A 234 1.97 8.00 -7.89
CA VAL A 234 2.69 7.12 -6.97
C VAL A 234 2.11 7.34 -5.57
N VAL A 235 1.65 6.26 -4.92
CA VAL A 235 1.31 6.24 -3.49
C VAL A 235 2.49 5.65 -2.76
N TRP A 236 3.07 6.40 -1.82
CA TRP A 236 4.18 5.93 -1.02
C TRP A 236 3.67 5.48 0.34
N TRP A 237 3.94 4.21 0.70
CA TRP A 237 3.70 3.70 2.05
C TRP A 237 5.01 3.51 2.78
N PHE A 238 5.06 4.02 4.01
CA PHE A 238 6.18 3.79 4.89
C PHE A 238 6.01 2.47 5.68
N GLY A 239 6.88 1.50 5.44
CA GLY A 239 6.89 0.18 6.11
C GLY A 239 7.20 -0.98 5.14
N VAL A 240 7.93 -2.00 5.62
CA VAL A 240 8.67 -2.99 4.79
C VAL A 240 7.80 -4.00 4.03
N LEU A 241 6.49 -4.12 4.25
CA LEU A 241 5.64 -5.02 3.46
C LEU A 241 4.19 -4.57 3.59
N CYS A 242 3.40 -4.53 2.51
CA CYS A 242 1.94 -4.59 2.66
C CYS A 242 1.53 -6.05 2.51
N VAL A 243 1.30 -6.71 3.64
CA VAL A 243 0.46 -7.91 3.67
C VAL A 243 -0.90 -7.44 4.14
N PHE A 244 -1.80 -7.08 3.22
CA PHE A 244 -3.23 -7.12 3.54
C PHE A 244 -3.71 -8.53 3.28
N VAL A 245 -3.61 -9.37 4.32
CA VAL A 245 -4.43 -10.57 4.42
C VAL A 245 -5.79 -10.14 4.94
N VAL A 246 -6.81 -10.66 4.27
CA VAL A 246 -8.23 -10.63 4.57
C VAL A 246 -8.54 -10.80 6.08
N TRP A 247 -9.49 -9.99 6.57
CA TRP A 247 -10.41 -10.18 7.73
C TRP A 247 -10.19 -9.42 9.08
N ASN A 248 -11.30 -8.80 9.51
CA ASN A 248 -11.77 -8.18 10.76
C ASN A 248 -10.97 -7.14 11.55
N GLN A 249 -11.49 -5.90 11.47
CA GLN A 249 -11.67 -5.06 12.64
C GLN A 249 -12.61 -5.74 13.65
N VAL A 250 -12.07 -6.15 14.80
CA VAL A 250 -12.80 -6.03 16.07
C VAL A 250 -11.83 -5.47 17.10
N ALA A 251 -11.86 -4.15 17.28
CA ALA A 251 -11.36 -3.53 18.50
C ALA A 251 -12.51 -3.57 19.52
N VAL A 252 -12.49 -4.55 20.42
CA VAL A 252 -13.19 -4.44 21.70
C VAL A 252 -12.12 -4.50 22.78
N GLN A 253 -11.63 -3.33 23.19
CA GLN A 253 -11.14 -3.14 24.54
C GLN A 253 -12.28 -2.49 25.35
N ARG A 254 -13.03 -3.34 26.07
CA ARG A 254 -13.76 -2.89 27.25
C ARG A 254 -12.79 -2.99 28.42
N SER A 255 -12.25 -1.86 28.87
CA SER A 255 -11.86 -1.69 30.27
C SER A 255 -12.86 -0.72 30.89
N GLY A 256 -13.57 -1.20 31.91
CA GLY A 256 -14.59 -0.45 32.62
C GLY A 256 -14.04 0.70 33.45
N GLU A 257 -15.01 1.55 33.81
CA GLU A 257 -15.07 2.49 34.93
C GLU A 257 -14.25 3.79 34.83
N GLY A 258 -14.97 4.92 34.64
CA GLY A 258 -14.45 6.25 34.99
C GLY A 258 -14.90 7.48 34.18
N GLY A 259 -16.21 7.75 34.09
CA GLY A 259 -16.82 9.10 34.14
C GLY A 259 -16.42 10.27 33.20
N CYS A 260 -17.36 10.58 32.28
CA CYS A 260 -17.93 11.92 31.96
C CYS A 260 -17.14 12.94 31.07
N PRO A 261 -17.82 13.95 30.46
CA PRO A 261 -18.23 13.88 29.05
C PRO A 261 -17.81 15.13 28.23
N VAL A 262 -17.70 14.98 26.91
CA VAL A 262 -17.91 16.10 25.98
C VAL A 262 -18.74 15.62 24.80
N ASP A 263 -20.06 15.80 24.95
CA ASP A 263 -21.02 15.84 23.86
C ASP A 263 -20.67 16.99 22.90
N CYS A 264 -20.62 16.68 21.60
CA CYS A 264 -20.98 17.60 20.52
C CYS A 264 -21.61 16.79 19.37
N CYS A 265 -22.88 16.37 19.53
CA CYS A 265 -24.04 16.91 18.78
C CYS A 265 -23.73 17.43 17.34
N TRP A 266 -24.34 17.06 16.20
CA TRP A 266 -25.63 16.51 15.73
C TRP A 266 -25.37 15.95 14.28
N GLY A 267 -26.10 15.05 13.63
CA GLY A 267 -27.53 14.75 13.59
C GLY A 267 -27.98 14.87 12.12
N THR A 268 -28.38 13.74 11.52
CA THR A 268 -28.99 13.66 10.19
C THR A 268 -30.46 14.03 10.26
N GLY A 269 -30.84 15.02 9.45
CA GLY A 269 -32.18 15.38 9.00
C GLY A 269 -32.03 16.20 7.73
#